data_AF-A0A9D5MEK5-F1
#
_entry.id   AF-A0A9D5MEK5-F1
#
_cell.length_a   1.000
_cell.length_b   1.000
_cell.length_c   1.000
_cell.angle_alpha   90.00
_cell.angle_beta   90.00
_cell.angle_gamma   90.00
#
_symmetry.space_group_name_H-M   'P 1'
#
loop_
_entity.id
_entity.type
_entity.pdbx_description
1 polymer ?
#
loop_
_entity_poly.entity_id
_entity_poly.type
_entity_poly.pdbx_seq_one_letter_code
_entity_poly.pdbx_strand_id
1 'polypeptide(L)' 'MHNTTFGIFAHVDAGKTTLSEQILYLSGARRTAGRVDHGDTALDTDPIERARGITVFSKQAT' A
#
# COMPACT_ATOMS: atom_id res chain seq x y z
N MET A 1 -18.73 17.96 -2.29
CA MET A 1 -17.93 16.72 -2.23
C MET A 1 -17.44 16.58 -0.81
N HIS A 2 -17.66 15.43 -0.16
CA HIS A 2 -17.17 15.18 1.20
C HIS A 2 -15.85 14.42 1.07
N ASN A 3 -14.74 15.04 1.48
CA ASN A 3 -13.44 14.39 1.46
C ASN A 3 -13.21 13.70 2.81
N THR A 4 -13.05 12.38 2.78
CA THR A 4 -12.77 11.57 3.98
C THR A 4 -11.30 11.19 3.99
N THR A 5 -10.60 11.54 5.06
CA THR A 5 -9.21 11.11 5.32
C THR A 5 -9.22 10.01 6.38
N PHE A 6 -8.52 8.92 6.13
CA PHE A 6 -8.37 7.80 7.06
C PHE A 6 -6.94 7.26 7.05
N GLY A 7 -6.55 6.56 8.12
CA GLY A 7 -5.26 5.90 8.25
C GLY A 7 -5.42 4.40 8.55
N ILE A 8 -4.48 3.59 8.06
CA ILE A 8 -4.46 2.14 8.27
C ILE A 8 -3.30 1.81 9.22
N PHE A 9 -3.63 1.35 10.43
CA PHE A 9 -2.68 0.98 11.47
C PHE A 9 -2.87 -0.48 11.85
N ALA A 10 -1.78 -1.22 11.97
CA ALA A 10 -1.76 -2.62 12.38
C ALA A 10 -0.32 -3.04 12.74
N HIS A 11 -0.21 -4.18 13.43
CA HIS A 11 1.08 -4.80 13.76
C HIS A 11 1.93 -5.09 12.51
N VAL A 12 3.25 -5.28 12.70
CA VAL A 12 4.15 -5.71 11.61
C VAL A 12 3.60 -6.99 10.98
N ASP A 13 3.65 -7.09 9.66
CA ASP A 13 3.15 -8.20 8.84
C ASP A 13 1.64 -8.51 8.93
N ALA A 14 0.84 -7.65 9.55
CA ALA A 14 -0.63 -7.81 9.60
C ALA A 14 -1.35 -7.48 8.26
N GLY A 15 -0.62 -7.24 7.17
CA GLY A 15 -1.20 -7.02 5.84
C GLY A 15 -1.72 -5.61 5.56
N LYS A 16 -1.24 -4.58 6.28
CA LYS A 16 -1.61 -3.16 6.04
C LYS A 16 -1.46 -2.76 4.58
N THR A 17 -0.31 -3.08 4.00
CA THR A 17 0.05 -2.73 2.63
C THR A 17 -0.82 -3.48 1.63
N THR A 18 -1.05 -4.78 1.86
CA THR A 18 -1.96 -5.59 1.04
C THR A 18 -3.37 -5.02 1.05
N LEU A 19 -3.87 -4.57 2.21
CA LEU A 19 -5.19 -3.92 2.30
C LEU A 19 -5.23 -2.62 1.50
N SER A 20 -4.20 -1.77 1.61
CA SER A 20 -4.11 -0.54 0.82
C SER A 20 -4.15 -0.81 -0.69
N GLU A 21 -3.41 -1.82 -1.18
CA GLU A 21 -3.44 -2.21 -2.60
C GLU A 21 -4.83 -2.67 -3.05
N GLN A 22 -5.54 -3.43 -2.22
CA GLN A 22 -6.91 -3.86 -2.53
C GLN A 22 -7.88 -2.68 -2.53
N ILE A 23 -7.75 -1.71 -1.63
CA ILE A 23 -8.57 -0.48 -1.66
C ILE A 23 -8.33 0.28 -2.97
N LEU A 24 -7.08 0.45 -3.39
CA LEU A 24 -6.75 1.14 -4.65
C LEU A 24 -7.26 0.39 -5.87
N TYR A 25 -7.20 -0.94 -5.88
CA TYR A 25 -7.74 -1.77 -6.95
C TYR A 25 -9.28 -1.73 -7.00
N LEU A 26 -9.95 -1.97 -5.88
CA LEU A 26 -11.42 -2.02 -5.78
C LEU A 26 -12.07 -0.65 -6.01
N SER A 27 -11.38 0.44 -5.70
CA SER A 27 -11.83 1.80 -6.01
C SER A 27 -11.61 2.21 -7.48
N GLY A 28 -10.93 1.37 -8.27
CA GLY A 28 -10.58 1.66 -9.66
C GLY A 28 -9.41 2.64 -9.84
N ALA A 29 -8.75 3.06 -8.75
CA ALA A 29 -7.55 3.89 -8.82
C ALA A 29 -6.37 3.14 -9.46
N ARG A 30 -6.33 1.80 -9.38
CA ARG A 30 -5.35 0.94 -10.05
C ARG A 30 -6.03 -0.16 -10.86
N ARG A 31 -5.43 -0.51 -12.00
CA ARG A 31 -5.89 -1.61 -12.86
C ARG A 31 -5.59 -2.99 -12.29
N THR A 32 -4.56 -3.09 -11.44
CA THR A 32 -4.13 -4.33 -10.78
C THR A 32 -3.69 -4.01 -9.35
N ALA A 33 -4.00 -4.89 -8.41
CA ALA A 33 -3.47 -4.81 -7.05
C ALA A 33 -2.01 -5.28 -7.04
N GLY A 34 -1.10 -4.46 -6.52
CA GLY A 34 0.26 -4.88 -6.23
C GLY A 34 0.33 -5.84 -5.04
N ARG A 35 1.49 -6.46 -4.87
CA ARG A 35 1.80 -7.38 -3.78
C ARG A 35 3.17 -7.09 -3.19
N VAL A 36 3.27 -7.26 -1.88
CA VAL A 36 4.51 -7.04 -1.13
C VAL A 36 5.60 -8.02 -1.55
N ASP A 37 5.25 -9.29 -1.77
CA ASP A 37 6.19 -10.34 -2.16
C ASP A 37 6.66 -10.21 -3.62
N HIS A 38 5.86 -9.59 -4.49
CA HIS A 38 6.29 -9.21 -5.84
C HIS A 38 7.04 -7.88 -5.85
N GLY A 39 7.02 -7.15 -4.72
CA GLY A 39 7.60 -5.83 -4.57
C GLY A 39 7.00 -4.81 -5.53
N ASP A 40 5.75 -4.93 -5.97
CA ASP A 40 5.10 -4.05 -6.96
C ASP A 40 3.93 -3.24 -6.38
N THR A 41 3.91 -3.09 -5.05
CA THR A 41 2.95 -2.22 -4.35
C THR A 41 3.16 -0.75 -4.74
N ALA A 42 2.08 0.03 -4.70
CA ALA A 42 2.13 1.46 -5.00
C ALA A 42 2.81 2.28 -3.90
N LEU A 43 2.82 1.77 -2.68
CA LEU A 43 3.32 2.49 -1.50
C LEU A 43 4.79 2.21 -1.20
N ASP A 44 5.29 1.00 -1.48
CA ASP A 44 6.67 0.60 -1.15
C ASP A 44 7.61 0.88 -2.33
N THR A 45 7.78 2.15 -2.67
CA THR A 45 8.67 2.54 -3.80
C THR A 45 10.14 2.63 -3.40
N ASP A 46 10.47 2.66 -2.11
CA ASP A 46 11.85 2.77 -1.66
C ASP A 46 12.58 1.42 -1.83
N PRO A 47 13.83 1.39 -2.33
CA PRO A 47 14.59 0.15 -2.45
C PRO A 47 14.67 -0.67 -1.16
N ILE A 48 14.74 -0.03 0.02
CA ILE A 48 14.80 -0.75 1.30
C ILE A 48 13.48 -1.44 1.64
N GLU A 49 12.36 -0.79 1.30
CA GLU A 49 11.00 -1.29 1.54
C GLU A 49 10.76 -2.54 0.68
N ARG A 50 11.13 -2.47 -0.61
CA ARG A 50 11.02 -3.61 -1.55
C ARG A 50 11.96 -4.75 -1.18
N ALA A 51 13.20 -4.46 -0.80
CA ALA A 51 14.18 -5.47 -0.44
C ALA A 51 13.83 -6.22 0.86
N ARG A 52 13.11 -5.57 1.79
CA ARG A 52 12.77 -6.14 3.10
C ARG A 52 11.30 -6.54 3.22
N GLY A 53 10.44 -6.20 2.26
CA GLY A 53 9.00 -6.45 2.35
C GLY A 53 8.32 -5.70 3.49
N ILE A 54 8.80 -4.49 3.83
CA ILE A 54 8.27 -3.66 4.92
C ILE A 54 7.84 -2.29 4.39
N THR A 55 6.93 -1.62 5.10
CA THR A 55 6.59 -0.22 4.86
C THR A 55 7.22 0.65 5.94
N VAL A 56 8.14 1.53 5.56
CA VAL A 56 8.87 2.42 6.48
C VAL A 56 8.31 3.84 6.43
N PHE A 57 7.90 4.28 5.24
CA PHE A 57 7.41 5.63 5.01
C PHE A 57 5.94 5.63 4.58
N SER A 58 5.17 6.59 5.10
CA SER A 58 3.84 6.89 4.56
C SER A 58 4.00 7.62 3.23
N LYS A 59 3.35 7.12 2.16
CA LYS A 59 3.34 7.75 0.83
C LYS A 59 1.93 7.93 0.32
N GLN A 60 1.78 8.87 -0.61
CA GLN A 60 0.56 8.98 -1.40
C GLN A 60 0.66 8.00 -2.57
N ALA A 61 -0.36 7.16 -2.76
CA ALA A 61 -0.48 6.39 -3.98
C ALA A 61 -0.91 7.34 -5.12
N THR A 62 0.06 7.71 -5.95
CA THR A 62 -0.15 8.43 -7.23
C THR A 62 -0.27 7.48 -8.39
#